data_AF-A0A3S2A148-F1
#
_entry.id   AF-A0A3S2A148-F1
#
_cell.length_a   1.000
_cell.length_b   1.000
_cell.length_c   1.000
_cell.angle_alpha   90.00
_cell.angle_beta   90.00
_cell.angle_gamma   90.00
#
_symmetry.space_group_name_H-M   'P 1'
#
loop_
_entity.id
_entity.type
_entity.pdbx_description
1 polymer ?
#
loop_
_entity_poly.entity_id
_entity_poly.type
_entity_poly.pdbx_seq_one_letter_code
_entity_poly.pdbx_strand_id
1 'polypeptide(L)' 'LRLQEEGIAALSDTTVHGRHCLRVAIANHRTRRDDLDLLVRETLRLGREIEAATLPD' A
#
# COMPACT_ATOMS: atom_id res chain seq x y z
N LEU A 1 6.42 3.42 -2.19
CA LEU A 1 7.62 3.84 -1.42
C LEU A 1 7.23 4.49 -0.09
N ARG A 2 6.34 5.50 -0.06
CA ARG A 2 5.90 6.19 1.19
C ARG A 2 5.56 5.29 2.39
N LEU A 3 4.73 4.24 2.23
CA LEU A 3 4.42 3.30 3.34
C LEU A 3 5.67 2.62 3.95
N GLN A 4 6.66 2.31 3.11
CA GLN A 4 7.89 1.66 3.54
C GLN A 4 8.85 2.67 4.16
N GLU A 5 8.93 3.87 3.59
CA GLU A 5 9.75 4.98 4.11
C GLU A 5 9.27 5.47 5.49
N GLU A 6 7.95 5.50 5.68
CA GLU A 6 7.30 5.82 6.96
C GLU A 6 7.36 4.66 7.97
N GLY A 7 7.89 3.49 7.58
CA GLY A 7 8.02 2.32 8.45
C GLY A 7 6.70 1.61 8.79
N ILE A 8 5.61 1.92 8.06
CA ILE A 8 4.27 1.37 8.31
C ILE A 8 4.17 -0.06 7.77
N ALA A 9 4.55 -0.27 6.52
CA ALA A 9 4.50 -1.58 5.87
C ALA A 9 5.49 -1.68 4.72
N ALA A 10 6.15 -2.83 4.61
CA ALA A 10 7.01 -3.16 3.49
C ALA A 10 6.26 -4.03 2.47
N LEU A 11 6.10 -3.53 1.26
CA LEU A 11 5.46 -4.21 0.15
C LEU A 11 6.16 -3.88 -1.15
N SER A 12 5.92 -4.69 -2.18
CA SER A 12 6.48 -4.50 -3.53
C SER A 12 5.37 -4.17 -4.51
N ASP A 13 5.72 -3.74 -5.70
CA ASP A 13 4.80 -3.69 -6.83
C ASP A 13 4.98 -4.88 -7.78
N THR A 14 4.04 -5.03 -8.71
CA THR A 14 4.09 -6.02 -9.78
C THR A 14 3.18 -5.59 -10.92
N THR A 15 3.19 -6.34 -12.02
CA THR A 15 2.30 -6.12 -13.16
C THR A 15 1.40 -7.34 -13.36
N VAL A 16 0.08 -7.15 -13.27
CA VAL A 16 -0.91 -8.20 -13.52
C VAL A 16 -1.80 -7.76 -14.68
N HIS A 17 -1.88 -8.58 -15.72
CA HIS A 17 -2.64 -8.26 -16.95
C HIS A 17 -2.32 -6.87 -17.54
N GLY A 18 -1.03 -6.52 -17.56
CA GLY A 18 -0.56 -5.23 -18.08
C GLY A 18 -0.86 -4.02 -17.19
N ARG A 19 -1.39 -4.22 -15.97
CA ARG A 19 -1.67 -3.15 -15.01
C ARG A 19 -0.68 -3.19 -13.86
N HIS A 20 -0.15 -2.02 -13.49
CA HIS A 20 0.68 -1.85 -12.30
C HIS A 20 -0.16 -2.08 -11.04
N CYS A 21 0.36 -2.85 -10.10
CA CYS A 21 -0.35 -3.26 -8.90
C CYS A 21 0.59 -3.24 -7.69
N LEU A 22 0.03 -2.94 -6.52
CA LEU A 22 0.69 -3.22 -5.24
C LEU A 22 0.58 -4.71 -4.92
N ARG A 23 1.65 -5.29 -4.37
CA ARG A 23 1.78 -6.72 -4.07
C ARG A 23 2.34 -6.95 -2.67
N VAL A 24 1.63 -7.78 -1.93
CA VAL A 24 1.99 -8.20 -0.57
C VAL A 24 2.28 -9.70 -0.57
N ALA A 25 3.46 -10.10 -0.09
CA ALA A 25 3.81 -11.50 0.10
C ALA A 25 3.72 -11.85 1.60
N ILE A 26 2.63 -12.52 2.00
CA ILE A 26 2.36 -12.87 3.40
C ILE A 26 3.08 -14.17 3.74
N ALA A 27 4.35 -14.06 4.15
CA ALA A 27 5.19 -15.20 4.54
C ALA A 27 5.59 -15.20 6.02
N ASN A 28 5.29 -14.11 6.75
CA ASN A 28 5.60 -14.02 8.18
C ASN A 28 4.47 -14.66 9.00
N HIS A 29 4.78 -15.74 9.72
CA HIS A 29 3.83 -16.44 10.57
C HIS A 29 3.26 -15.60 11.73
N ARG A 30 3.87 -14.44 12.02
CA ARG A 30 3.38 -13.49 13.03
C ARG A 30 2.35 -12.49 12.49
N THR A 31 2.12 -12.43 11.17
CA THR A 31 1.16 -11.50 10.58
C THR A 31 -0.25 -11.78 11.10
N ARG A 32 -0.91 -10.73 11.57
CA ARG A 32 -2.29 -10.73 12.08
C ARG A 32 -3.20 -9.95 11.13
N ARG A 33 -4.52 -10.10 11.32
CA ARG A 33 -5.53 -9.35 10.55
C ARG A 33 -5.36 -7.84 10.76
N ASP A 34 -5.12 -7.40 11.98
CA ASP A 34 -4.92 -5.99 12.32
C ASP A 34 -3.74 -5.35 11.55
N ASP A 35 -2.68 -6.12 11.25
CA ASP A 35 -1.55 -5.65 10.44
C ASP A 35 -2.00 -5.38 8.99
N LEU A 36 -2.86 -6.25 8.44
CA LEU A 36 -3.42 -6.11 7.09
C LEU A 36 -4.44 -4.98 7.03
N ASP A 37 -5.25 -4.82 8.07
CA ASP A 37 -6.20 -3.70 8.19
C ASP A 37 -5.46 -2.36 8.24
N LEU A 38 -4.35 -2.29 8.97
CA LEU A 38 -3.45 -1.13 8.97
C LEU A 38 -2.90 -0.84 7.57
N LEU A 39 -2.36 -1.86 6.89
CA LEU A 39 -1.84 -1.73 5.54
C LEU A 39 -2.87 -1.17 4.56
N VAL A 40 -4.10 -1.73 4.56
CA VAL A 40 -5.17 -1.29 3.66
C VAL A 40 -5.57 0.15 3.97
N ARG A 41 -5.76 0.49 5.25
CA ARG A 41 -6.14 1.84 5.69
C ARG A 41 -5.12 2.89 5.23
N GLU A 42 -3.84 2.63 5.47
CA GLU A 42 -2.77 3.58 5.13
C GLU A 42 -2.55 3.67 3.61
N THR A 43 -2.70 2.55 2.89
CA THR A 43 -2.67 2.56 1.41
C THR A 43 -3.78 3.45 0.85
N LEU A 44 -5.01 3.32 1.35
CA LEU A 44 -6.14 4.13 0.90
C LEU A 44 -6.01 5.61 1.31
N ARG A 45 -5.45 5.90 2.49
CA ARG A 45 -5.15 7.28 2.90
C ARG A 45 -4.18 7.93 1.91
N LEU A 46 -3.04 7.28 1.65
CA LEU A 46 -2.03 7.81 0.71
C LEU A 46 -2.56 7.91 -0.71
N GLY A 47 -3.37 6.95 -1.17
CA GLY A 47 -4.01 7.01 -2.48
C GLY A 47 -4.88 8.26 -2.63
N ARG A 48 -5.70 8.58 -1.63
CA ARG A 48 -6.52 9.80 -1.61
C ARG A 48 -5.70 11.08 -1.58
N GLU A 49 -4.61 11.11 -0.81
CA GLU A 49 -3.70 12.26 -0.77
C GLU A 49 -3.05 12.52 -2.14
N ILE A 50 -2.62 11.46 -2.82
CA ILE A 50 -2.01 11.57 -4.16
C ILE A 50 -3.06 12.04 -5.18
N GLU A 51 -4.26 11.47 -5.13
CA GLU A 51 -5.37 11.87 -6.00
C GLU A 51 -5.71 13.35 -5.81
N ALA A 52 -5.89 13.80 -4.57
CA ALA A 52 -6.16 15.19 -4.24
C ALA A 52 -5.04 16.15 -4.68
N ALA A 53 -3.78 15.73 -4.57
CA ALA A 53 -2.63 16.52 -5.03
C ALA A 53 -2.49 16.57 -6.57
N THR A 54 -3.17 15.68 -7.31
CA THR A 54 -3.06 15.58 -8.77
C THR A 54 -4.23 16.26 -9.49
N LEU A 55 -5.36 16.49 -8.81
CA LEU A 55 -6.48 17.27 -9.37
C LEU A 55 -6.12 18.77 -9.38
N PRO A 56 -6.18 19.46 -10.54
CA PRO A 56 -6.20 20.92 -10.57
C PRO A 56 -7.53 21.44 -10.02
N ASP A 57 -7.50 22.64 -9.40
CA ASP A 57 -8.70 23.42 -9.03
C ASP A 57 -9.69 23.58 -10.20
#